data_AF-A0A430BWY3-F1
#
_entry.id   AF-A0A430BWY3-F1
#
_cell.length_a   1.000
_cell.length_b   1.000
_cell.length_c   1.000
_cell.angle_alpha   90.00
_cell.angle_beta   90.00
_cell.angle_gamma   90.00
#
_symmetry.space_group_name_H-M   'P 1'
#
loop_
_entity.id
_entity.type
_entity.pdbx_description
1 polymer ?
#
loop_
_entity_poly.entity_id
_entity_poly.type
_entity_poly.pdbx_seq_one_letter_code
_entity_poly.pdbx_strand_id
1 'polypeptide(L)'
;MVAPRPRRRPSSIDRLDPEIKDLIGKLRIDFGWTLDEIIKKLRDLGQGDISRSALARHTKSLEEIGAQLRHSREVAQALVAQVGDAPEDRVADLNVELLHSVILRLVTATNDDGDGKPVMFEPEDVRFLSQSLQSLASARKTNTDLVFRVRKEATEAAAKKAGDAAKSKGLTAETVDFIRKAVLGSDG
;
A
#
# COMPACT_ATOMS: atom_id res chain seq x y z
N MET A 1 -12.12 18.76 5.43
CA MET A 1 -10.97 19.69 5.31
C MET A 1 -11.41 21.08 5.72
N VAL A 2 -10.88 21.60 6.83
CA VAL A 2 -11.13 22.98 7.26
C VAL A 2 -10.18 23.90 6.51
N ALA A 3 -10.70 24.90 5.79
CA ALA A 3 -9.87 25.87 5.08
C ALA A 3 -9.04 26.70 6.10
N PRO A 4 -7.74 26.94 5.83
CA PRO A 4 -6.88 27.67 6.77
C PRO A 4 -7.36 29.12 6.94
N ARG A 5 -7.37 29.62 8.18
CA ARG A 5 -7.79 31.00 8.50
C ARG A 5 -6.93 32.02 7.73
N PRO A 6 -7.51 33.07 7.13
CA PRO A 6 -6.77 34.06 6.36
C PRO A 6 -5.80 34.85 7.26
N ARG A 7 -4.55 34.98 6.80
CA ARG A 7 -3.47 35.66 7.53
C ARG A 7 -3.71 37.17 7.61
N ARG A 8 -3.42 37.77 8.77
CA ARG A 8 -3.49 39.24 8.98
C ARG A 8 -2.48 40.04 8.14
N ARG A 9 -1.41 39.42 7.60
CA ARG A 9 -0.46 40.01 6.63
C ARG A 9 0.07 38.95 5.64
N PRO A 10 0.09 39.20 4.32
CA PRO A 10 0.69 38.28 3.35
C PRO A 10 2.21 38.20 3.53
N SER A 11 2.76 36.98 3.54
CA SER A 11 4.20 36.74 3.55
C SER A 11 4.86 37.10 2.21
N SER A 12 6.19 37.12 2.16
CA SER A 12 6.93 37.32 0.91
C SER A 12 6.61 36.26 -0.15
N ILE A 13 6.34 35.02 0.27
CA ILE A 13 5.91 33.93 -0.60
C ILE A 13 4.49 34.16 -1.14
N ASP A 14 3.57 34.66 -0.31
CA ASP A 14 2.17 34.86 -0.71
C ASP A 14 2.03 35.90 -1.83
N ARG A 15 3.03 36.80 -1.97
CA ARG A 15 3.11 37.84 -3.00
C ARG A 15 3.76 37.38 -4.31
N LEU A 16 4.35 36.19 -4.33
CA LEU A 16 4.96 35.65 -5.55
C LEU A 16 3.88 35.30 -6.57
N ASP A 17 4.26 35.34 -7.84
CA ASP A 17 3.39 34.92 -8.93
C ASP A 17 2.96 33.45 -8.75
N PRO A 18 1.73 33.10 -9.18
CA PRO A 18 1.22 31.73 -9.09
C PRO A 18 2.17 30.68 -9.67
N GLU A 19 2.79 30.97 -10.82
CA GLU A 19 3.74 30.05 -11.47
C GLU A 19 4.98 29.76 -10.62
N ILE A 20 5.46 30.76 -9.87
CA ILE A 20 6.61 30.60 -8.96
C ILE A 20 6.22 29.77 -7.74
N LYS A 21 5.00 29.95 -7.22
CA LYS A 21 4.47 29.12 -6.11
C LYS A 21 4.31 27.66 -6.53
N ASP A 22 3.82 27.41 -7.74
CA ASP A 22 3.73 26.06 -8.30
C ASP A 22 5.11 25.44 -8.53
N LEU A 23 6.09 26.22 -8.97
CA LEU A 23 7.48 25.76 -9.11
C LEU A 23 8.07 25.35 -7.75
N ILE A 24 7.84 26.13 -6.69
CA ILE A 24 8.27 25.78 -5.33
C ILE A 24 7.67 24.43 -4.92
N GLY A 25 6.38 24.22 -5.20
CA GLY A 25 5.70 22.95 -4.96
C GLY A 25 6.34 21.79 -5.71
N LYS A 26 6.59 21.93 -7.01
CA LYS A 26 7.24 20.91 -7.84
C LYS A 26 8.65 20.57 -7.35
N LEU A 27 9.50 21.58 -7.11
CA LEU A 27 10.86 21.37 -6.62
C LEU A 27 10.89 20.64 -5.27
N ARG A 28 9.93 20.93 -4.39
CA ARG A 28 9.84 20.28 -3.08
C ARG A 28 9.26 18.86 -3.14
N ILE A 29 8.20 18.65 -3.92
CA ILE A 29 7.45 17.38 -3.95
C ILE A 29 8.11 16.37 -4.88
N ASP A 30 8.40 16.78 -6.13
CA ASP A 30 8.85 15.87 -7.19
C ASP A 30 10.36 15.64 -7.14
N PHE A 31 11.13 16.68 -6.82
CA PHE A 31 12.60 16.62 -6.84
C PHE A 31 13.25 16.55 -5.45
N GLY A 32 12.47 16.72 -4.38
CA GLY A 32 12.95 16.61 -3.00
C GLY A 32 13.94 17.70 -2.57
N TRP A 33 13.96 18.85 -3.24
CA TRP A 33 14.92 19.92 -2.95
C TRP A 33 14.76 20.49 -1.54
N THR A 34 15.87 20.81 -0.92
CA THR A 34 15.97 21.49 0.38
C THR A 34 15.52 22.95 0.28
N LEU A 35 15.17 23.55 1.43
CA LEU A 35 14.79 24.97 1.48
C LEU A 35 15.90 25.87 0.93
N ASP A 36 17.16 25.55 1.20
CA ASP A 36 18.29 26.37 0.77
C ASP A 36 18.51 26.29 -0.75
N GLU A 37 18.32 25.11 -1.36
CA GLU A 37 18.35 24.93 -2.82
C GLU A 37 17.22 25.69 -3.51
N ILE A 38 16.02 25.65 -2.94
CA ILE A 38 14.87 26.40 -3.44
C ILE A 38 15.11 27.92 -3.32
N ILE A 39 15.63 28.40 -2.19
CA ILE A 39 15.96 29.84 -2.01
C ILE A 39 17.00 30.28 -3.04
N LYS A 40 18.06 29.50 -3.25
CA LYS A 40 19.07 29.79 -4.26
C LYS A 40 18.44 29.88 -5.65
N LYS A 41 17.60 28.92 -6.01
CA LYS A 41 16.91 28.91 -7.31
C LYS A 41 15.96 30.09 -7.50
N LEU A 42 15.23 30.48 -6.47
CA LEU A 42 14.34 31.63 -6.52
C LEU A 42 15.13 32.95 -6.65
N ARG A 43 16.31 33.04 -6.03
CA ARG A 43 17.24 34.16 -6.22
C ARG A 43 17.75 34.23 -7.65
N ASP A 44 18.14 33.10 -8.24
CA ASP A 44 18.58 33.02 -9.65
C ASP A 44 17.46 33.43 -10.63
N LEU A 45 16.20 33.19 -10.25
CA LEU A 45 15.00 33.61 -11.00
C LEU A 45 14.58 35.07 -10.73
N GLY A 46 15.38 35.84 -10.01
CA GLY A 46 15.13 37.26 -9.77
C GLY A 46 14.03 37.58 -8.76
N GLN A 47 13.59 36.61 -7.95
CA GLN A 47 12.49 36.79 -6.99
C GLN A 47 12.90 37.54 -5.70
N GLY A 48 14.14 38.04 -5.64
CA GLY A 48 14.69 38.76 -4.50
C GLY A 48 15.06 37.87 -3.32
N ASP A 49 15.28 38.48 -2.16
CA ASP A 49 15.68 37.76 -0.95
C ASP A 49 14.45 37.22 -0.21
N ILE A 50 14.25 35.91 -0.29
CA ILE A 50 13.12 35.22 0.32
C ILE A 50 13.54 34.66 1.68
N SER A 51 12.78 35.01 2.72
CA SER A 51 13.03 34.47 4.07
C SER A 51 12.84 32.95 4.10
N ARG A 52 13.85 32.24 4.62
CA ARG A 52 13.78 30.79 4.91
C ARG A 52 12.57 30.43 5.78
N SER A 53 12.20 31.27 6.74
CA SER A 53 11.05 31.03 7.62
C SER A 53 9.70 31.20 6.91
N ALA A 54 9.65 32.01 5.85
CA ALA A 54 8.45 32.19 5.03
C ALA A 54 8.30 30.99 4.08
N LEU A 55 9.40 30.56 3.46
CA LEU A 55 9.42 29.37 2.61
C LEU A 55 9.07 28.11 3.41
N ALA A 56 9.71 27.89 4.57
CA ALA A 56 9.44 26.72 5.41
C ALA A 56 7.95 26.60 5.80
N ARG A 57 7.29 27.72 6.11
CA ARG A 57 5.86 27.73 6.43
C ARG A 57 4.96 27.46 5.22
N HIS A 58 5.39 27.86 4.03
CA HIS A 58 4.68 27.55 2.79
C HIS A 58 4.86 26.09 2.37
N THR A 59 6.05 25.54 2.60
CA THR A 59 6.37 24.16 2.23
C THR A 59 6.02 23.13 3.28
N LYS A 60 5.66 23.52 4.52
CA LYS A 60 5.37 22.56 5.61
C LYS A 60 4.29 21.54 5.22
N SER A 61 3.14 22.00 4.72
CA SER A 61 2.08 21.10 4.26
C SER A 61 2.47 20.34 2.99
N LEU A 62 3.34 20.91 2.15
CA LEU A 62 3.82 20.26 0.93
C LEU A 62 4.84 19.14 1.23
N GLU A 63 5.57 19.25 2.33
CA GLU A 63 6.53 18.25 2.79
C GLU A 63 5.84 17.00 3.32
N GLU A 64 4.80 17.17 4.13
CA GLU A 64 3.94 16.07 4.60
C GLU A 64 3.30 15.34 3.41
N ILE A 65 2.73 16.08 2.45
CA ILE A 65 2.14 15.52 1.24
C ILE A 65 3.20 14.84 0.36
N GLY A 66 4.37 15.46 0.19
CA GLY A 66 5.45 14.91 -0.62
C GLY A 66 6.05 13.62 -0.03
N ALA A 67 6.21 13.56 1.30
CA ALA A 67 6.66 12.36 2.00
C ALA A 67 5.64 11.21 1.83
N GLN A 68 4.35 11.51 1.99
CA GLN A 68 3.28 10.53 1.79
C GLN A 68 3.23 10.02 0.33
N LEU A 69 3.42 10.90 -0.65
CA LEU A 69 3.46 10.51 -2.07
C LEU A 69 4.68 9.65 -2.43
N ARG A 70 5.87 9.95 -1.91
CA ARG A 70 7.06 9.11 -2.12
C ARG A 70 6.88 7.74 -1.50
N HIS A 71 6.42 7.69 -0.26
CA HIS A 71 6.09 6.44 0.41
C HIS A 71 5.05 5.63 -0.37
N SER A 72 3.98 6.29 -0.86
CA SER A 72 2.97 5.63 -1.70
C SER A 72 3.55 5.08 -3.01
N ARG A 73 4.51 5.78 -3.64
CA ARG A 73 5.18 5.30 -4.85
C ARG A 73 6.12 4.13 -4.56
N GLU A 74 6.87 4.17 -3.46
CA GLU A 74 7.73 3.07 -3.02
C GLU A 74 6.91 1.81 -2.74
N VAL A 75 5.79 1.96 -2.01
CA VAL A 75 4.84 0.88 -1.78
C VAL A 75 4.28 0.37 -3.10
N ALA A 76 3.80 1.24 -3.99
CA ALA A 76 3.29 0.83 -5.31
C ALA A 76 4.34 0.10 -6.16
N GLN A 77 5.61 0.53 -6.13
CA GLN A 77 6.70 -0.15 -6.85
C GLN A 77 7.02 -1.52 -6.27
N ALA A 78 7.09 -1.64 -4.94
CA ALA A 78 7.27 -2.92 -4.26
C ALA A 78 6.13 -3.89 -4.58
N LEU A 79 4.90 -3.37 -4.65
CA LEU A 79 3.71 -4.14 -5.03
C LEU A 79 3.77 -4.60 -6.49
N VAL A 80 4.09 -3.72 -7.43
CA VAL A 80 4.25 -4.11 -8.84
C VAL A 80 5.34 -5.16 -9.00
N ALA A 81 6.45 -5.05 -8.26
CA ALA A 81 7.52 -6.04 -8.27
C ALA A 81 7.08 -7.40 -7.69
N GLN A 82 6.21 -7.42 -6.67
CA GLN A 82 5.65 -8.65 -6.10
C GLN A 82 4.51 -9.26 -6.93
N VAL A 83 3.74 -8.43 -7.64
CA VAL A 83 2.52 -8.83 -8.37
C VAL A 83 2.79 -9.20 -9.84
N GLY A 84 3.88 -8.71 -10.44
CA GLY A 84 4.10 -8.76 -11.89
C GLY A 84 3.87 -10.12 -12.57
N ASP A 85 4.25 -11.22 -11.91
CA ASP A 85 4.04 -12.61 -12.40
C ASP A 85 3.34 -13.48 -11.33
N ALA A 86 2.67 -12.84 -10.37
CA ALA A 86 2.05 -13.53 -9.26
C ALA A 86 0.70 -14.15 -9.67
N PRO A 87 0.42 -15.40 -9.26
CA PRO A 87 -0.93 -15.94 -9.40
C PRO A 87 -1.95 -15.11 -8.60
N GLU A 88 -3.21 -15.07 -9.06
CA GLU A 88 -4.26 -14.19 -8.53
C GLU A 88 -4.46 -14.30 -7.00
N ASP A 89 -4.25 -15.51 -6.44
CA ASP A 89 -4.33 -15.78 -5.01
C ASP A 89 -3.29 -14.99 -4.20
N ARG A 90 -2.07 -14.86 -4.73
CA ARG A 90 -0.99 -14.08 -4.12
C ARG A 90 -1.28 -12.57 -4.16
N VAL A 91 -2.00 -12.08 -5.17
CA VAL A 91 -2.43 -10.67 -5.25
C VAL A 91 -3.48 -10.36 -4.19
N ALA A 92 -4.43 -11.28 -3.97
CA ALA A 92 -5.43 -11.14 -2.91
C ALA A 92 -4.80 -11.13 -1.51
N ASP A 93 -3.84 -12.02 -1.25
CA ASP A 93 -3.10 -12.04 0.02
C ASP A 93 -2.31 -10.75 0.26
N LEU A 94 -1.66 -10.21 -0.78
CA LEU A 94 -0.91 -8.97 -0.70
C LEU A 94 -1.79 -7.76 -0.33
N ASN A 95 -3.01 -7.68 -0.86
CA ASN A 95 -3.96 -6.63 -0.51
C ASN A 95 -4.36 -6.68 0.98
N VAL A 96 -4.53 -7.88 1.54
CA VAL A 96 -4.80 -8.09 2.97
C VAL A 96 -3.60 -7.62 3.80
N GLU A 97 -2.37 -7.96 3.40
CA GLU A 97 -1.15 -7.55 4.09
C GLU A 97 -0.95 -6.02 4.07
N LEU A 98 -1.22 -5.37 2.93
CA LEU A 98 -1.18 -3.92 2.81
C LEU A 98 -2.15 -3.21 3.76
N LEU A 99 -3.41 -3.66 3.80
CA LEU A 99 -4.40 -3.05 4.68
C LEU A 99 -4.03 -3.26 6.16
N HIS A 100 -3.50 -4.43 6.51
CA HIS A 100 -2.95 -4.69 7.84
C HIS A 100 -1.80 -3.71 8.18
N SER A 101 -0.91 -3.44 7.22
CA SER A 101 0.20 -2.50 7.37
C SER A 101 -0.26 -1.06 7.60
N VAL A 102 -1.29 -0.61 6.85
CA VAL A 102 -1.91 0.71 7.05
C VAL A 102 -2.53 0.82 8.44
N ILE A 103 -3.27 -0.22 8.85
CA ILE A 103 -3.88 -0.31 10.17
C ILE A 103 -2.81 -0.23 11.27
N LEU A 104 -1.73 -1.00 11.16
CA LEU A 104 -0.65 -0.98 12.14
C LEU A 104 -0.02 0.40 12.22
N ARG A 105 0.26 1.05 11.08
CA ARG A 105 0.76 2.44 11.06
C ARG A 105 -0.20 3.40 11.74
N LEU A 106 -1.51 3.27 11.52
CA LEU A 106 -2.50 4.12 12.21
C LEU A 106 -2.46 3.91 13.73
N VAL A 107 -2.24 2.67 14.17
CA VAL A 107 -2.14 2.32 15.60
C VAL A 107 -0.83 2.81 16.23
N THR A 108 0.26 2.79 15.47
CA THR A 108 1.61 3.11 15.95
C THR A 108 2.05 4.53 15.63
N ALA A 109 1.27 5.30 14.86
CA ALA A 109 1.57 6.68 14.50
C ALA A 109 1.54 7.57 15.74
N THR A 110 2.66 7.69 16.44
CA THR A 110 2.85 8.72 17.46
C THR A 110 2.61 10.09 16.83
N ASN A 111 1.94 11.00 17.54
CA ASN A 111 1.81 12.38 17.08
C ASN A 111 3.22 12.97 16.83
N ASP A 112 3.59 13.14 15.57
CA ASP A 112 4.86 13.77 15.15
C ASP A 112 4.93 15.26 15.52
N ASP A 113 3.83 15.82 16.04
CA ASP A 113 3.73 17.18 16.58
C ASP A 113 4.38 17.33 17.97
N GLY A 114 5.60 16.82 18.15
CA GLY A 114 6.58 17.28 19.17
C GLY A 114 6.24 17.16 20.67
N ASP A 115 5.01 16.81 21.04
CA ASP A 115 4.52 16.90 22.42
C ASP A 115 4.51 15.54 23.15
N GLY A 116 4.92 14.45 22.49
CA GLY A 116 5.04 13.13 23.13
C GLY A 116 3.74 12.55 23.70
N LYS A 117 2.57 13.09 23.32
CA LYS A 117 1.29 12.60 23.81
C LYS A 117 0.96 11.27 23.13
N PRO A 118 0.67 10.20 23.90
CA PRO A 118 0.22 8.93 23.36
C PRO A 118 -0.95 9.15 22.41
N VAL A 119 -1.02 8.37 21.33
CA VAL A 119 -2.23 8.27 20.54
C VAL A 119 -3.32 7.71 21.45
N MET A 120 -4.30 8.54 21.77
CA MET A 120 -5.46 8.11 22.54
C MET A 120 -6.51 7.66 21.54
N PHE A 121 -6.76 6.35 21.45
CA PHE A 121 -7.87 5.82 20.69
C PHE A 121 -9.15 6.02 21.48
N GLU A 122 -10.15 6.66 20.87
CA GLU A 122 -11.49 6.66 21.45
C GLU A 122 -12.12 5.26 21.31
N PRO A 123 -13.12 4.90 22.14
CA PRO A 123 -13.78 3.60 22.05
C PRO A 123 -14.31 3.27 20.65
N GLU A 124 -14.71 4.28 19.88
CA GLU A 124 -15.17 4.11 18.50
C GLU A 124 -14.03 3.76 17.54
N ASP A 125 -12.84 4.37 17.72
CA ASP A 125 -11.64 4.03 16.94
C ASP A 125 -11.21 2.58 17.20
N VAL A 126 -11.21 2.17 18.47
CA VAL A 126 -10.89 0.78 18.85
C VAL A 126 -11.88 -0.20 18.23
N ARG A 127 -13.18 0.16 18.19
CA ARG A 127 -14.21 -0.67 17.55
C ARG A 127 -13.99 -0.78 16.04
N PHE A 128 -13.77 0.34 15.37
CA PHE A 128 -13.54 0.38 13.91
C PHE A 128 -12.27 -0.43 13.54
N LEU A 129 -11.21 -0.25 14.32
CA LEU A 129 -9.96 -1.00 14.18
C LEU A 129 -10.19 -2.51 14.36
N SER A 130 -10.89 -2.90 15.42
CA SER A 130 -11.20 -4.31 15.71
C SER A 130 -12.03 -4.94 14.59
N GLN A 131 -13.02 -4.23 14.06
CA GLN A 131 -13.82 -4.68 12.90
C GLN A 131 -12.98 -4.80 11.63
N SER A 132 -12.05 -3.89 11.41
CA SER A 132 -11.13 -3.92 10.27
C SER A 132 -10.20 -5.14 10.35
N LEU A 133 -9.66 -5.44 11.55
CA LEU A 133 -8.86 -6.65 11.79
C LEU A 133 -9.67 -7.94 11.61
N GLN A 134 -10.92 -7.97 12.08
CA GLN A 134 -11.81 -9.12 11.88
C GLN A 134 -12.14 -9.34 10.40
N SER A 135 -12.38 -8.26 9.66
CA SER A 135 -12.63 -8.30 8.21
C SER A 135 -11.41 -8.82 7.46
N LEU A 136 -10.20 -8.39 7.85
CA LEU A 136 -8.95 -8.89 7.28
C LEU A 136 -8.73 -10.38 7.54
N ALA A 137 -8.94 -10.83 8.78
CA ALA A 137 -8.83 -12.25 9.14
C ALA A 137 -9.84 -13.10 8.34
N SER A 138 -11.06 -12.59 8.17
CA SER A 138 -12.11 -13.25 7.39
C SER A 138 -11.74 -13.32 5.90
N ALA A 139 -11.26 -12.23 5.31
CA ALA A 139 -10.84 -12.19 3.91
C ALA A 139 -9.69 -13.19 3.64
N ARG A 140 -8.68 -13.23 4.52
CA ARG A 140 -7.56 -14.19 4.41
C ARG A 140 -8.05 -15.63 4.46
N LYS A 141 -8.96 -15.95 5.39
CA LYS A 141 -9.59 -17.27 5.49
C LYS A 141 -10.33 -17.61 4.19
N THR A 142 -11.18 -16.72 3.70
CA THR A 142 -11.93 -16.93 2.45
C THR A 142 -11.00 -17.16 1.26
N ASN A 143 -9.89 -16.41 1.15
CA ASN A 143 -8.90 -16.63 0.09
C ASN A 143 -8.25 -18.00 0.22
N THR A 144 -7.86 -18.39 1.44
CA THR A 144 -7.25 -19.71 1.71
C THR A 144 -8.21 -20.85 1.37
N ASP A 145 -9.48 -20.73 1.77
CA ASP A 145 -10.54 -21.70 1.48
C ASP A 145 -10.80 -21.83 -0.03
N LEU A 146 -10.75 -20.70 -0.77
CA LEU A 146 -10.89 -20.70 -2.23
C LEU A 146 -9.70 -21.41 -2.89
N VAL A 147 -8.46 -21.08 -2.52
CA VAL A 147 -7.25 -21.72 -3.05
C VAL A 147 -7.28 -23.22 -2.77
N PHE A 148 -7.62 -23.60 -1.54
CA PHE A 148 -7.76 -25.01 -1.17
C PHE A 148 -8.80 -25.72 -2.05
N ARG A 149 -9.98 -25.12 -2.24
CA ARG A 149 -11.05 -25.68 -3.06
C ARG A 149 -10.63 -25.84 -4.52
N VAL A 150 -10.06 -24.80 -5.12
CA VAL A 150 -9.58 -24.82 -6.52
C VAL A 150 -8.51 -25.89 -6.70
N ARG A 151 -7.54 -25.99 -5.78
CA ARG A 151 -6.52 -27.04 -5.83
C ARG A 151 -7.12 -28.43 -5.68
N LYS A 152 -8.04 -28.63 -4.74
CA LYS A 152 -8.73 -29.91 -4.54
C LYS A 152 -9.48 -30.34 -5.80
N GLU A 153 -10.30 -29.45 -6.37
CA GLU A 153 -11.05 -29.72 -7.60
C GLU A 153 -10.13 -30.01 -8.79
N ALA A 154 -9.02 -29.27 -8.93
CA ALA A 154 -8.03 -29.52 -9.97
C ALA A 154 -7.35 -30.88 -9.81
N THR A 155 -6.96 -31.26 -8.58
CA THR A 155 -6.34 -32.56 -8.28
C THR A 155 -7.32 -33.71 -8.50
N GLU A 156 -8.58 -33.57 -8.10
CA GLU A 156 -9.63 -34.57 -8.35
C GLU A 156 -9.89 -34.75 -9.86
N ALA A 157 -9.97 -33.64 -10.61
CA ALA A 157 -10.11 -33.68 -12.06
C ALA A 157 -8.91 -34.33 -12.75
N ALA A 158 -7.69 -34.04 -12.28
CA ALA A 158 -6.46 -34.67 -12.77
C ALA A 158 -6.43 -36.17 -12.47
N ALA A 159 -6.78 -36.59 -11.25
CA ALA A 159 -6.84 -37.99 -10.85
C ALA A 159 -7.87 -38.78 -11.67
N LYS A 160 -9.02 -38.16 -11.97
CA LYS A 160 -10.04 -38.74 -12.87
C LYS A 160 -9.49 -38.92 -14.29
N LYS A 161 -8.91 -37.86 -14.88
CA LYS A 161 -8.33 -37.92 -16.23
C LYS A 161 -7.21 -38.96 -16.34
N ALA A 162 -6.32 -39.04 -15.34
CA ALA A 162 -5.25 -40.04 -15.29
C ALA A 162 -5.82 -41.47 -15.24
N GLY A 163 -6.85 -41.70 -14.41
CA GLY A 163 -7.52 -42.99 -14.33
C GLY A 163 -8.23 -43.39 -15.63
N ASP A 164 -8.93 -42.46 -16.28
CA ASP A 164 -9.59 -42.69 -17.56
C ASP A 164 -8.57 -43.01 -18.68
N ALA A 165 -7.44 -42.28 -18.70
CA ALA A 165 -6.35 -42.55 -19.63
C ALA A 165 -5.72 -43.92 -19.39
N ALA A 166 -5.44 -44.30 -18.14
CA ALA A 166 -4.91 -45.61 -17.78
C ALA A 166 -5.88 -46.74 -18.18
N LYS A 167 -7.19 -46.57 -17.92
CA LYS A 167 -8.23 -47.51 -18.35
C LYS A 167 -8.27 -47.66 -19.87
N SER A 168 -8.13 -46.56 -20.62
CA SER A 168 -8.10 -46.59 -22.10
C SER A 168 -6.88 -47.35 -22.66
N LYS A 169 -5.80 -47.48 -21.87
CA LYS A 169 -4.60 -48.25 -22.22
C LYS A 169 -4.66 -49.71 -21.76
N GLY A 170 -5.79 -50.16 -21.22
CA GLY A 170 -6.01 -51.56 -20.82
C GLY A 170 -5.41 -51.93 -19.46
N LEU A 171 -5.07 -50.95 -18.62
CA LEU A 171 -4.65 -51.22 -17.24
C LEU A 171 -5.81 -51.79 -16.42
N THR A 172 -5.49 -52.63 -15.44
CA THR A 172 -6.49 -53.25 -14.56
C THR A 172 -7.15 -52.23 -13.65
N ALA A 173 -8.34 -52.55 -13.13
CA ALA A 173 -9.06 -51.67 -12.22
C ALA A 173 -8.26 -51.35 -10.94
N GLU A 174 -7.50 -52.31 -10.41
CA GLU A 174 -6.61 -52.10 -9.27
C GLU A 174 -5.49 -51.10 -9.58
N THR A 175 -4.85 -51.21 -10.74
CA THR A 175 -3.79 -50.26 -11.12
C THR A 175 -4.34 -48.86 -11.39
N VAL A 176 -5.53 -48.75 -11.97
CA VAL A 176 -6.22 -47.47 -12.16
C VAL A 176 -6.58 -46.82 -10.82
N ASP A 177 -7.05 -47.60 -9.85
CA ASP A 177 -7.36 -47.10 -8.51
C ASP A 177 -6.10 -46.65 -7.75
N PHE A 178 -5.02 -47.42 -7.86
CA PHE A 178 -3.71 -47.03 -7.35
C PHE A 178 -3.22 -45.69 -7.93
N ILE A 179 -3.25 -45.53 -9.26
CA ILE A 179 -2.86 -44.27 -9.91
C ILE A 179 -3.72 -43.09 -9.41
N ARG A 180 -5.03 -43.30 -9.24
CA ARG A 180 -5.93 -42.25 -8.73
C ARG A 180 -5.56 -41.84 -7.31
N LYS A 181 -5.35 -42.80 -6.41
CA LYS A 181 -4.98 -42.53 -5.01
C LYS A 181 -3.59 -41.91 -4.88
N ALA A 182 -2.65 -42.29 -5.74
CA ALA A 182 -1.33 -41.67 -5.85
C ALA A 182 -1.41 -40.19 -6.23
N VAL A 183 -2.24 -39.84 -7.23
CA VAL A 183 -2.44 -38.44 -7.64
C VAL A 183 -3.15 -37.63 -6.55
N LEU A 184 -4.08 -38.25 -5.80
CA LEU A 184 -4.77 -37.61 -4.68
C LEU A 184 -3.89 -37.50 -3.42
N GLY A 185 -2.71 -38.15 -3.39
CA GLY A 185 -1.85 -38.20 -2.20
C GLY A 185 -2.46 -38.97 -1.03
N SER A 186 -3.44 -39.85 -1.30
CA SER A 186 -4.12 -40.69 -0.30
C SER A 186 -3.48 -42.09 -0.17
N ASP A 187 -2.27 -42.26 -0.71
CA ASP A 187 -1.48 -43.47 -0.60
C ASP A 187 -0.69 -43.45 0.72
N GLY A 188 -1.42 -43.74 1.81
CA GLY A 188 -0.91 -43.84 3.18
C GLY A 188 -2.01 -44.31 4.12
#